data_AF-A0A946VA95-F1
#
_entry.id   AF-A0A946VA95-F1
#
_cell.length_a   1.000
_cell.length_b   1.000
_cell.length_c   1.000
_cell.angle_alpha   90.00
_cell.angle_beta   90.00
_cell.angle_gamma   90.00
#
_symmetry.space_group_name_H-M   'P 1'
#
loop_
_entity.id
_entity.type
_entity.pdbx_description
1 polymer ?
#
loop_
_entity_poly.entity_id
_entity_poly.type
_entity_poly.pdbx_seq_one_letter_code
_entity_poly.pdbx_strand_id
1 'polypeptide(L)'
;MRPTGHLHLGHYHGVLKNWVNLQQTFDCFFFVADWHALTTHYEDSGIIADSIWDMVIDWLAAGVNPGSAQLFIQSQVPEHAELHLLLSMVTPLGWLERVPSYKDQQERLRERDLATYGFLGYPLLQGADILIYGADKVPVGEDQVAHVELTREIARRFNHIYGREDGYEEAAEAAIKKMGKKNAKLYRQLLKRYQEQGDHEAIDVARALLAEQQNLAISDQERLLGFLEGGGRMILTEPEALLTPAAKMPGLDGQKMSKSYNNTISLREA
;
A
#
# COMPACT_ATOMS: atom_id res chain seq x y z
N MET A 1 -0.35 0.46 11.95
CA MET A 1 -1.03 1.50 12.78
C MET A 1 0.03 2.22 13.63
N ARG A 2 -0.08 3.55 13.84
CA ARG A 2 0.94 4.33 14.57
C ARG A 2 0.82 4.17 16.10
N PRO A 3 1.91 3.91 16.83
CA PRO A 3 1.92 3.83 18.28
C PRO A 3 2.03 5.22 18.94
N THR A 4 0.93 5.95 19.06
CA THR A 4 0.88 7.29 19.69
C THR A 4 -0.03 7.30 20.93
N GLY A 5 0.20 6.37 21.85
CA GLY A 5 -0.57 6.15 23.09
C GLY A 5 -1.74 5.18 22.97
N HIS A 6 -2.44 4.94 24.08
CA HIS A 6 -3.46 3.89 24.24
C HIS A 6 -4.56 3.87 23.17
N LEU A 7 -4.99 2.67 22.80
CA LEU A 7 -6.15 2.49 21.92
C LEU A 7 -7.47 2.73 22.67
N HIS A 8 -8.50 3.07 21.92
CA HIS A 8 -9.86 3.36 22.43
C HIS A 8 -10.91 2.61 21.63
N LEU A 9 -12.17 2.57 22.10
CA LEU A 9 -13.25 1.84 21.44
C LEU A 9 -13.45 2.20 19.95
N GLY A 10 -13.20 3.45 19.58
CA GLY A 10 -13.16 3.86 18.16
C GLY A 10 -12.14 3.09 17.31
N HIS A 11 -10.94 2.77 17.83
CA HIS A 11 -9.96 1.94 17.13
C HIS A 11 -10.43 0.48 17.03
N TYR A 12 -11.04 -0.04 18.08
CA TYR A 12 -11.57 -1.41 18.07
C TYR A 12 -12.66 -1.59 17.02
N HIS A 13 -13.64 -0.69 16.99
CA HIS A 13 -14.74 -0.74 16.02
C HIS A 13 -14.33 -0.35 14.60
N GLY A 14 -13.43 0.62 14.45
CA GLY A 14 -13.02 1.12 13.13
C GLY A 14 -11.93 0.30 12.46
N VAL A 15 -11.10 -0.41 13.21
CA VAL A 15 -9.91 -1.10 12.66
C VAL A 15 -9.82 -2.55 13.13
N LEU A 16 -9.73 -2.80 14.44
CA LEU A 16 -9.37 -4.14 14.94
C LEU A 16 -10.43 -5.19 14.62
N LYS A 17 -11.73 -4.87 14.74
CA LYS A 17 -12.80 -5.79 14.31
C LYS A 17 -12.69 -6.19 12.85
N ASN A 18 -12.30 -5.24 11.99
CA ASN A 18 -12.12 -5.53 10.57
C ASN A 18 -10.88 -6.43 10.34
N TRP A 19 -9.77 -6.15 11.02
CA TRP A 19 -8.57 -7.00 10.97
C TRP A 19 -8.85 -8.44 11.41
N VAL A 20 -9.64 -8.62 12.47
CA VAL A 20 -10.02 -9.95 12.98
C VAL A 20 -10.80 -10.76 11.94
N ASN A 21 -11.62 -10.10 11.12
CA ASN A 21 -12.32 -10.76 10.02
C ASN A 21 -11.40 -11.02 8.82
N LEU A 22 -10.56 -10.05 8.45
CA LEU A 22 -9.68 -10.16 7.28
C LEU A 22 -8.62 -11.26 7.43
N GLN A 23 -8.05 -11.43 8.64
CA GLN A 23 -7.07 -12.51 8.88
C GLN A 23 -7.62 -13.93 8.69
N GLN A 24 -8.95 -14.09 8.57
CA GLN A 24 -9.57 -15.39 8.30
C GLN A 24 -9.70 -15.66 6.79
N THR A 25 -9.58 -14.63 5.95
CA THR A 25 -9.85 -14.71 4.51
C THR A 25 -8.69 -14.25 3.63
N PHE A 26 -7.68 -13.58 4.22
CA PHE A 26 -6.50 -13.07 3.54
C PHE A 26 -5.22 -13.37 4.32
N ASP A 27 -4.12 -13.52 3.59
CA ASP A 27 -2.77 -13.47 4.16
C ASP A 27 -2.47 -12.03 4.59
N CYS A 28 -2.57 -11.78 5.89
CA CYS A 28 -2.53 -10.42 6.43
C CYS A 28 -1.15 -10.07 7.03
N PHE A 29 -0.73 -8.83 6.78
CA PHE A 29 0.40 -8.19 7.43
C PHE A 29 -0.10 -7.01 8.26
N PHE A 30 0.02 -7.10 9.59
CA PHE A 30 -0.38 -6.04 10.51
C PHE A 30 0.84 -5.56 11.29
N PHE A 31 1.16 -4.28 11.18
CA PHE A 31 2.42 -3.79 11.74
C PHE A 31 2.30 -2.50 12.54
N VAL A 32 3.17 -2.39 13.53
CA VAL A 32 3.36 -1.20 14.34
C VAL A 32 4.21 -0.21 13.56
N ALA A 33 3.61 0.91 13.15
CA ALA A 33 4.23 1.92 12.29
C ALA A 33 4.96 2.97 13.15
N ASP A 34 6.04 2.57 13.79
CA ASP A 34 6.79 3.38 14.76
C ASP A 34 7.63 4.49 14.10
N TRP A 35 8.23 4.26 12.92
CA TRP A 35 8.85 5.35 12.16
C TRP A 35 7.84 6.39 11.69
N HIS A 36 6.62 5.97 11.33
CA HIS A 36 5.54 6.93 11.04
C HIS A 36 5.14 7.77 12.26
N ALA A 37 5.27 7.27 13.49
CA ALA A 37 4.99 8.07 14.68
C ALA A 37 5.99 9.22 14.85
N LEU A 38 7.26 9.01 14.49
CA LEU A 38 8.31 10.04 14.55
C LEU A 38 8.02 11.25 13.65
N THR A 39 7.22 11.09 12.58
CA THR A 39 6.83 12.22 11.70
C THR A 39 6.09 13.34 12.44
N THR A 40 5.51 13.04 13.60
CA THR A 40 4.78 14.01 14.43
C THR A 40 5.27 14.06 15.89
N HIS A 41 5.98 13.04 16.37
CA HIS A 41 6.44 12.91 17.77
C HIS A 41 7.97 12.80 17.87
N TYR A 42 8.71 13.43 16.96
CA TYR A 42 10.18 13.39 16.99
C TYR A 42 10.79 14.07 18.22
N GLU A 43 10.16 15.14 18.74
CA GLU A 43 10.63 15.87 19.94
C GLU A 43 10.40 15.07 21.24
N ASP A 44 9.29 14.34 21.32
CA ASP A 44 8.90 13.52 22.48
C ASP A 44 8.80 12.04 22.10
N SER A 45 9.87 11.49 21.53
CA SER A 45 9.88 10.11 21.01
C SER A 45 9.81 9.01 22.08
N GLY A 46 10.05 9.35 23.36
CA GLY A 46 10.03 8.38 24.47
C GLY A 46 8.71 7.61 24.59
N ILE A 47 7.57 8.26 24.31
CA ILE A 47 6.25 7.63 24.38
C ILE A 47 6.05 6.52 23.35
N ILE A 48 6.80 6.55 22.25
CA ILE A 48 6.65 5.60 21.13
C ILE A 48 7.04 4.20 21.61
N ALA A 49 8.16 4.06 22.32
CA ALA A 49 8.67 2.77 22.79
C ALA A 49 7.66 2.03 23.67
N ASP A 50 7.08 2.72 24.65
CA ASP A 50 6.05 2.16 25.53
C ASP A 50 4.76 1.86 24.74
N SER A 51 4.35 2.77 23.85
CA SER A 51 3.15 2.62 23.04
C SER A 51 3.20 1.44 22.06
N ILE A 52 4.39 1.00 21.64
CA ILE A 52 4.55 -0.16 20.75
C ILE A 52 3.98 -1.40 21.42
N TRP A 53 4.46 -1.72 22.63
CA TRP A 53 4.08 -2.94 23.33
C TRP A 53 2.63 -2.91 23.79
N ASP A 54 2.18 -1.75 24.27
CA ASP A 54 0.77 -1.57 24.60
C ASP A 54 -0.11 -1.86 23.39
N MET A 55 0.21 -1.30 22.24
CA MET A 55 -0.59 -1.51 21.04
C MET A 55 -0.61 -2.98 20.60
N VAL A 56 0.52 -3.69 20.68
CA VAL A 56 0.58 -5.13 20.37
C VAL A 56 -0.31 -5.93 21.33
N ILE A 57 -0.25 -5.64 22.64
CA ILE A 57 -1.11 -6.29 23.64
C ILE A 57 -2.59 -6.05 23.32
N ASP A 58 -2.98 -4.82 22.97
CA ASP A 58 -4.36 -4.51 22.59
C ASP A 58 -4.82 -5.28 21.34
N TRP A 59 -3.95 -5.46 20.35
CA TRP A 59 -4.29 -6.21 19.13
C TRP A 59 -4.54 -7.68 19.43
N LEU A 60 -3.65 -8.30 20.20
CA LEU A 60 -3.78 -9.69 20.62
C LEU A 60 -5.04 -9.90 21.46
N ALA A 61 -5.30 -9.01 22.42
CA ALA A 61 -6.49 -9.04 23.26
C ALA A 61 -7.79 -8.84 22.45
N ALA A 62 -7.75 -8.03 21.38
CA ALA A 62 -8.88 -7.83 20.49
C ALA A 62 -9.13 -9.02 19.53
N GLY A 63 -8.21 -9.99 19.46
CA GLY A 63 -8.36 -11.22 18.68
C GLY A 63 -7.50 -11.29 17.41
N VAL A 64 -6.57 -10.36 17.19
CA VAL A 64 -5.57 -10.49 16.12
C VAL A 64 -4.64 -11.66 16.49
N ASN A 65 -4.51 -12.64 15.61
CA ASN A 65 -3.85 -13.90 15.91
C ASN A 65 -2.56 -14.05 15.09
N PRO A 66 -1.37 -14.17 15.72
CA PRO A 66 -0.11 -14.37 15.00
C PRO A 66 -0.01 -15.72 14.28
N GLY A 67 -0.89 -16.68 14.58
CA GLY A 67 -1.03 -17.91 13.80
C GLY A 67 -1.84 -17.75 12.50
N SER A 68 -2.52 -16.60 12.31
CA SER A 68 -3.36 -16.31 11.14
C SER A 68 -2.90 -15.08 10.35
N ALA A 69 -2.06 -14.23 10.94
CA ALA A 69 -1.51 -13.03 10.31
C ALA A 69 -0.06 -12.80 10.76
N GLN A 70 0.73 -12.10 9.94
CA GLN A 70 2.07 -11.65 10.31
C GLN A 70 1.99 -10.35 11.10
N LEU A 71 2.55 -10.34 12.31
CA LEU A 71 2.62 -9.18 13.18
C LEU A 71 4.07 -8.77 13.38
N PHE A 72 4.38 -7.49 13.15
CA PHE A 72 5.76 -7.00 13.30
C PHE A 72 5.82 -5.50 13.63
N ILE A 73 7.01 -5.03 13.96
CA ILE A 73 7.31 -3.62 14.20
C ILE A 73 8.08 -3.09 12.99
N GLN A 74 7.65 -1.96 12.43
CA GLN A 74 8.21 -1.39 11.19
C GLN A 74 9.72 -1.21 11.28
N SER A 75 10.22 -0.61 12.37
CA SER A 75 11.66 -0.40 12.55
C SER A 75 12.51 -1.67 12.69
N GLN A 76 11.89 -2.83 12.94
CA GLN A 76 12.59 -4.12 13.02
C GLN A 76 12.75 -4.80 11.65
N VAL A 77 12.23 -4.19 10.58
CA VAL A 77 12.37 -4.67 9.20
C VAL A 77 13.06 -3.56 8.40
N PRO A 78 14.41 -3.51 8.39
CA PRO A 78 15.17 -2.40 7.80
C PRO A 78 14.90 -2.17 6.32
N GLU A 79 14.42 -3.19 5.61
CA GLU A 79 14.09 -3.14 4.20
C GLU A 79 12.99 -2.10 3.89
N HIS A 80 12.15 -1.74 4.87
CA HIS A 80 11.22 -0.61 4.75
C HIS A 80 11.96 0.72 4.49
N ALA A 81 13.06 0.97 5.22
CA ALA A 81 13.88 2.16 5.05
C ALA A 81 14.71 2.09 3.76
N GLU A 82 15.21 0.91 3.40
CA GLU A 82 15.96 0.71 2.16
C GLU A 82 15.09 0.95 0.93
N LEU A 83 13.88 0.38 0.89
CA LEU A 83 12.95 0.59 -0.21
C LEU A 83 12.48 2.05 -0.25
N HIS A 84 12.17 2.65 0.91
CA HIS A 84 11.85 4.08 0.98
C HIS A 84 12.96 4.96 0.37
N LEU A 85 14.22 4.69 0.72
CA LEU A 85 15.38 5.39 0.16
C LEU A 85 15.43 5.25 -1.36
N LEU A 86 15.27 4.04 -1.90
CA LEU A 86 15.32 3.80 -3.34
C LEU A 86 14.15 4.50 -4.06
N LEU A 87 12.93 4.39 -3.53
CA LEU A 87 11.75 5.04 -4.09
C LEU A 87 11.87 6.57 -4.04
N SER A 88 12.61 7.13 -3.07
CA SER A 88 12.82 8.59 -2.96
C SER A 88 13.58 9.18 -4.14
N MET A 89 14.44 8.39 -4.79
CA MET A 89 15.22 8.82 -5.95
C MET A 89 14.39 8.93 -7.24
N VAL A 90 13.24 8.25 -7.29
CA VAL A 90 12.39 8.21 -8.49
C VAL A 90 11.06 8.95 -8.34
N THR A 91 10.66 9.28 -7.10
CA THR A 91 9.38 9.93 -6.80
C THR A 91 9.48 11.45 -6.96
N PRO A 92 8.68 12.08 -7.84
CA PRO A 92 8.68 13.53 -7.99
C PRO A 92 8.18 14.24 -6.72
N LEU A 93 8.87 15.28 -6.28
CA LEU A 93 8.52 16.04 -5.08
C LEU A 93 7.08 16.57 -5.11
N GLY A 94 6.64 17.11 -6.25
CA GLY A 94 5.30 17.67 -6.41
C GLY A 94 4.17 16.65 -6.26
N TRP A 95 4.44 15.34 -6.27
CA TRP A 95 3.44 14.32 -5.94
C TRP A 95 3.14 14.33 -4.44
N LEU A 96 4.18 14.45 -3.61
CA LEU A 96 4.07 14.48 -2.14
C LEU A 96 3.39 15.76 -1.66
N GLU A 97 3.73 16.91 -2.25
CA GLU A 97 3.16 18.22 -1.90
C GLU A 97 1.65 18.34 -2.20
N ARG A 98 1.13 17.47 -3.06
CA ARG A 98 -0.28 17.45 -3.49
C ARG A 98 -1.16 16.47 -2.70
N VAL A 99 -0.59 15.67 -1.80
CA VAL A 99 -1.38 14.76 -0.97
C VAL A 99 -2.28 15.61 -0.05
N PRO A 100 -3.62 15.46 -0.09
CA PRO A 100 -4.54 16.36 0.63
C PRO A 100 -4.28 16.44 2.14
N SER A 101 -3.95 15.30 2.75
CA SER A 101 -3.70 15.18 4.18
C SER A 101 -2.50 16.00 4.67
N TYR A 102 -1.52 16.30 3.80
CA TYR A 102 -0.34 17.07 4.17
C TYR A 102 -0.72 18.51 4.56
N LYS A 103 -1.49 19.19 3.70
CA LYS A 103 -1.94 20.56 3.96
C LYS A 103 -2.90 20.64 5.15
N ASP A 104 -3.87 19.72 5.19
CA ASP A 104 -4.86 19.70 6.28
C ASP A 104 -4.23 19.46 7.65
N GLN A 105 -3.22 18.58 7.74
CA GLN A 105 -2.53 18.31 9.00
C GLN A 105 -1.58 19.45 9.39
N GLN A 106 -0.88 20.09 8.46
CA GLN A 106 -0.11 21.30 8.74
C GLN A 106 -0.99 22.42 9.33
N GLU A 107 -2.20 22.59 8.80
CA GLU A 107 -3.12 23.61 9.31
C GLU A 107 -3.70 23.30 10.69
N ARG A 108 -3.87 22.01 11.03
CA ARG A 108 -4.42 21.55 12.32
C ARG A 108 -3.40 21.48 13.44
N LEU A 109 -2.13 21.25 13.10
CA LEU A 109 -1.04 21.03 14.04
C LEU A 109 -0.06 22.22 14.03
N ARG A 110 -0.58 23.45 14.03
CA ARG A 110 0.24 24.68 13.95
C ARG A 110 1.22 24.85 15.10
N GLU A 111 0.95 24.23 16.23
CA GLU A 111 1.80 24.27 17.43
C GLU A 111 3.03 23.36 17.31
N ARG A 112 3.05 22.43 16.35
CA ARG A 112 4.20 21.55 16.07
C ARG A 112 4.91 22.04 14.80
N ASP A 113 6.23 22.01 14.81
CA ASP A 113 6.98 22.21 13.57
C ASP A 113 6.92 20.95 12.71
N LEU A 114 5.97 20.94 11.77
CA LEU A 114 5.77 19.88 10.78
C LEU A 114 6.34 20.23 9.42
N ALA A 115 7.14 21.30 9.30
CA ALA A 115 7.87 21.62 8.09
C ALA A 115 9.13 20.75 7.94
N THR A 116 8.99 19.44 8.20
CA THR A 116 10.09 18.48 8.18
C THR A 116 10.02 17.62 6.92
N TYR A 117 11.18 17.18 6.43
CA TYR A 117 11.26 16.23 5.32
C TYR A 117 10.50 14.93 5.64
N GLY A 118 10.60 14.44 6.88
CA GLY A 118 9.89 13.24 7.32
C GLY A 118 8.37 13.36 7.20
N PHE A 119 7.82 14.54 7.54
CA PHE A 119 6.38 14.78 7.40
C PHE A 119 5.93 14.96 5.95
N LEU A 120 6.77 15.52 5.06
CA LEU A 120 6.47 15.53 3.63
C LEU A 120 6.62 14.15 2.98
N GLY A 121 7.60 13.38 3.44
CA GLY A 121 8.01 12.09 2.88
C GLY A 121 7.22 10.88 3.40
N TYR A 122 6.42 11.00 4.48
CA TYR A 122 5.72 9.85 5.04
C TYR A 122 4.79 9.12 4.05
N PRO A 123 4.10 9.77 3.09
CA PRO A 123 3.28 9.04 2.12
C PRO A 123 4.12 8.09 1.26
N LEU A 124 5.38 8.45 0.99
CA LEU A 124 6.33 7.59 0.29
C LEU A 124 6.79 6.42 1.17
N LEU A 125 7.04 6.67 2.46
CA LEU A 125 7.34 5.59 3.43
C LEU A 125 6.17 4.61 3.53
N GLN A 126 4.94 5.11 3.59
CA GLN A 126 3.72 4.30 3.55
C GLN A 126 3.64 3.46 2.27
N GLY A 127 4.02 4.04 1.13
CA GLY A 127 4.13 3.30 -0.12
C GLY A 127 5.17 2.17 -0.06
N ALA A 128 6.34 2.42 0.52
CA ALA A 128 7.36 1.38 0.74
C ALA A 128 6.83 0.26 1.65
N ASP A 129 6.11 0.60 2.72
CA ASP A 129 5.50 -0.36 3.65
C ASP A 129 4.50 -1.31 2.96
N ILE A 130 3.84 -0.85 1.89
CA ILE A 130 2.87 -1.62 1.11
C ILE A 130 3.59 -2.47 0.05
N LEU A 131 4.50 -1.84 -0.71
CA LEU A 131 5.08 -2.43 -1.91
C LEU A 131 6.08 -3.54 -1.61
N ILE A 132 6.78 -3.48 -0.47
CA ILE A 132 7.77 -4.50 -0.10
C ILE A 132 7.16 -5.92 0.04
N TYR A 133 5.88 -6.00 0.41
CA TYR A 133 5.15 -7.26 0.55
C TYR A 133 4.36 -7.65 -0.70
N GLY A 134 4.41 -6.85 -1.77
CA GLY A 134 3.63 -7.09 -2.99
C GLY A 134 2.13 -7.10 -2.75
N ALA A 135 1.62 -6.30 -1.80
CA ALA A 135 0.23 -6.36 -1.35
C ALA A 135 -0.77 -6.00 -2.47
N ASP A 136 -1.74 -6.89 -2.72
CA ASP A 136 -2.83 -6.63 -3.66
C ASP A 136 -3.86 -5.64 -3.11
N LYS A 137 -4.12 -5.70 -1.80
CA LYS A 137 -5.18 -4.94 -1.13
C LYS A 137 -4.71 -4.33 0.18
N VAL A 138 -5.06 -3.07 0.39
CA VAL A 138 -4.70 -2.32 1.60
C VAL A 138 -5.96 -1.87 2.33
N PRO A 139 -6.26 -2.39 3.53
CA PRO A 139 -7.44 -1.98 4.29
C PRO A 139 -7.28 -0.55 4.81
N VAL A 140 -8.09 0.38 4.28
CA VAL A 140 -7.99 1.80 4.59
C VAL A 140 -9.35 2.47 4.77
N GLY A 141 -9.35 3.57 5.53
CA GLY A 141 -10.45 4.54 5.54
C GLY A 141 -10.41 5.46 4.33
N GLU A 142 -11.50 6.18 4.10
CA GLU A 142 -11.65 7.13 2.97
C GLU A 142 -10.54 8.19 2.94
N ASP A 143 -10.02 8.60 4.10
CA ASP A 143 -8.98 9.62 4.24
C ASP A 143 -7.59 9.17 3.76
N GLN A 144 -7.38 7.86 3.58
CA GLN A 144 -6.10 7.27 3.18
C GLN A 144 -6.12 6.74 1.74
N VAL A 145 -7.24 6.85 1.03
CA VAL A 145 -7.35 6.40 -0.38
C VAL A 145 -6.34 7.12 -1.27
N ALA A 146 -6.13 8.42 -1.04
CA ALA A 146 -5.15 9.21 -1.78
C ALA A 146 -3.71 8.71 -1.61
N HIS A 147 -3.35 8.15 -0.45
CA HIS A 147 -2.03 7.57 -0.22
C HIS A 147 -1.86 6.23 -0.94
N VAL A 148 -2.90 5.41 -1.01
CA VAL A 148 -2.89 4.17 -1.79
C VAL A 148 -2.79 4.50 -3.29
N GLU A 149 -3.50 5.53 -3.76
CA GLU A 149 -3.37 6.03 -5.14
C GLU A 149 -1.94 6.46 -5.45
N LEU A 150 -1.33 7.29 -4.58
CA LEU A 150 0.06 7.70 -4.72
C LEU A 150 1.00 6.50 -4.78
N THR A 151 0.79 5.50 -3.93
CA THR A 151 1.58 4.26 -3.91
C THR A 151 1.50 3.53 -5.25
N ARG A 152 0.31 3.47 -5.86
CA ARG A 152 0.10 2.86 -7.17
C ARG A 152 0.82 3.61 -8.29
N GLU A 153 0.76 4.94 -8.27
CA GLU A 153 1.48 5.77 -9.24
C GLU A 153 3.00 5.64 -9.10
N ILE A 154 3.52 5.50 -7.87
CA ILE A 154 4.93 5.22 -7.62
C ILE A 154 5.31 3.85 -8.19
N ALA A 155 4.50 2.81 -7.95
CA ALA A 155 4.74 1.47 -8.49
C ALA A 155 4.75 1.48 -10.03
N ARG A 156 3.77 2.11 -10.67
CA ARG A 156 3.71 2.29 -12.13
C ARG A 156 4.95 2.97 -12.68
N ARG A 157 5.37 4.06 -12.04
CA ARG A 157 6.57 4.80 -12.45
C ARG A 157 7.83 3.95 -12.30
N PHE A 158 7.97 3.24 -11.20
CA PHE A 158 9.10 2.33 -10.97
C PHE A 158 9.14 1.23 -12.04
N ASN A 159 8.01 0.57 -12.30
CA ASN A 159 7.87 -0.44 -13.34
C ASN A 159 8.16 0.12 -14.74
N HIS A 160 7.79 1.37 -15.02
CA HIS A 160 8.10 2.02 -16.28
C HIS A 160 9.61 2.27 -16.47
N ILE A 161 10.29 2.72 -15.41
CA ILE A 161 11.73 3.04 -15.45
C ILE A 161 12.58 1.77 -15.49
N TYR A 162 12.25 0.78 -14.67
CA TYR A 162 13.11 -0.39 -14.45
C TYR A 162 12.57 -1.70 -15.05
N GLY A 163 11.30 -1.75 -15.42
CA GLY A 163 10.68 -2.94 -16.02
C GLY A 163 10.99 -3.10 -17.50
N ARG A 164 11.58 -2.10 -18.17
CA ARG A 164 11.98 -2.18 -19.57
C ARG A 164 13.47 -2.50 -19.66
N GLU A 165 13.79 -3.70 -20.10
CA GLU A 165 15.17 -4.09 -20.43
C GLU A 165 15.60 -3.50 -21.79
N ASP A 166 16.90 -3.40 -22.05
CA ASP A 166 17.40 -3.03 -23.37
C ASP A 166 16.92 -4.04 -24.41
N GLY A 167 16.24 -3.55 -25.45
CA GLY A 167 15.63 -4.39 -26.47
C GLY A 167 14.31 -5.07 -26.04
N TYR A 168 13.61 -4.51 -25.04
CA TYR A 168 12.34 -5.05 -24.53
C TYR A 168 11.30 -5.30 -25.64
N GLU A 169 11.17 -4.39 -26.60
CA GLU A 169 10.21 -4.51 -27.71
C GLU A 169 10.60 -5.64 -28.66
N GLU A 170 11.88 -5.75 -29.01
CA GLU A 170 12.40 -6.84 -29.83
C GLU A 170 12.24 -8.21 -29.14
N ALA A 171 12.51 -8.25 -27.83
CA ALA A 171 12.34 -9.46 -27.01
C ALA A 171 10.86 -9.84 -26.84
N ALA A 172 9.96 -8.86 -26.67
CA ALA A 172 8.53 -9.08 -26.64
C ALA A 172 8.04 -9.62 -28.00
N GLU A 173 8.50 -9.07 -29.11
CA GLU A 173 8.13 -9.58 -30.44
C GLU A 173 8.73 -10.96 -30.75
N ALA A 174 9.91 -11.26 -30.23
CA ALA A 174 10.45 -12.61 -30.26
C ALA A 174 9.58 -13.59 -29.45
N ALA A 175 9.12 -13.19 -28.26
CA ALA A 175 8.22 -14.00 -27.43
C ALA A 175 6.85 -14.21 -28.09
N ILE A 176 6.25 -13.18 -28.70
CA ILE A 176 4.99 -13.30 -29.46
C ILE A 176 5.14 -14.36 -30.56
N LYS A 177 6.28 -14.39 -31.27
CA LYS A 177 6.53 -15.39 -32.32
C LYS A 177 6.60 -16.82 -31.78
N LYS A 178 7.11 -17.02 -30.55
CA LYS A 178 7.19 -18.35 -29.92
C LYS A 178 5.81 -18.96 -29.66
N MET A 179 4.76 -18.16 -29.47
CA MET A 179 3.37 -18.63 -29.28
C MET A 179 2.76 -19.31 -30.52
N GLY A 180 3.41 -19.21 -31.69
CA GLY A 180 2.91 -19.74 -32.95
C GLY A 180 1.93 -18.80 -33.66
N LYS A 181 1.80 -18.95 -34.99
CA LYS A 181 1.13 -17.95 -35.87
C LYS A 181 -0.29 -17.57 -35.43
N LYS A 182 -1.10 -18.54 -35.00
CA LYS A 182 -2.50 -18.32 -34.59
C LYS A 182 -2.58 -17.48 -33.30
N ASN A 183 -1.87 -17.91 -32.26
CA ASN A 183 -1.90 -17.24 -30.95
C ASN A 183 -1.19 -15.89 -31.01
N ALA A 184 -0.10 -15.77 -31.77
CA ALA A 184 0.56 -14.50 -32.04
C ALA A 184 -0.38 -13.46 -32.68
N LYS A 185 -1.22 -13.89 -33.63
CA LYS A 185 -2.21 -13.00 -34.27
C LYS A 185 -3.29 -12.57 -33.29
N LEU A 186 -3.81 -13.52 -32.50
CA LEU A 186 -4.82 -13.24 -31.47
C LEU A 186 -4.28 -12.27 -30.42
N TYR A 187 -3.07 -12.52 -29.91
CA TYR A 187 -2.41 -11.66 -28.95
C TYR A 187 -2.26 -10.23 -29.47
N ARG A 188 -1.78 -10.02 -30.70
CA ARG A 188 -1.67 -8.67 -31.30
C ARG A 188 -3.03 -7.98 -31.46
N GLN A 189 -4.10 -8.74 -31.72
CA GLN A 189 -5.45 -8.19 -31.81
C GLN A 189 -5.94 -7.72 -30.42
N LEU A 190 -5.69 -8.50 -29.38
CA LEU A 190 -6.03 -8.14 -27.99
C LEU A 190 -5.23 -6.93 -27.52
N LEU A 191 -3.92 -6.92 -27.79
CA LEU A 191 -3.02 -5.79 -27.56
C LEU A 191 -3.56 -4.49 -28.18
N LYS A 192 -3.92 -4.55 -29.47
CA LYS A 192 -4.47 -3.41 -30.20
C LYS A 192 -5.80 -2.93 -29.62
N ARG A 193 -6.71 -3.86 -29.28
CA ARG A 193 -8.00 -3.51 -28.63
C ARG A 193 -7.78 -2.80 -27.30
N TYR A 194 -6.88 -3.29 -26.47
CA TYR A 194 -6.60 -2.63 -25.21
C TYR A 194 -5.92 -1.27 -25.38
N GLN A 195 -4.82 -1.19 -26.13
CA GLN A 195 -4.04 0.04 -26.26
C GLN A 195 -4.76 1.16 -27.03
N GLU A 196 -5.59 0.82 -28.01
CA GLU A 196 -6.32 1.83 -28.80
C GLU A 196 -7.72 2.15 -28.26
N GLN A 197 -8.39 1.18 -27.63
CA GLN A 197 -9.81 1.30 -27.25
C GLN A 197 -10.04 1.24 -25.73
N GLY A 198 -9.01 0.97 -24.93
CA GLY A 198 -9.14 0.82 -23.48
C GLY A 198 -9.95 -0.42 -23.06
N ASP A 199 -9.97 -1.44 -23.91
CA ASP A 199 -10.81 -2.64 -23.73
C ASP A 199 -10.24 -3.57 -22.64
N HIS A 200 -10.74 -3.43 -21.41
CA HIS A 200 -10.28 -4.22 -20.25
C HIS A 200 -10.58 -5.72 -20.37
N GLU A 201 -11.67 -6.13 -21.06
CA GLU A 201 -11.93 -7.55 -21.31
C GLU A 201 -10.83 -8.18 -22.19
N ALA A 202 -10.24 -7.39 -23.09
CA ALA A 202 -9.12 -7.86 -23.91
C ALA A 202 -7.89 -8.21 -23.06
N ILE A 203 -7.69 -7.56 -21.92
CA ILE A 203 -6.61 -7.91 -20.97
C ILE A 203 -6.84 -9.27 -20.36
N ASP A 204 -8.04 -9.52 -19.81
CA ASP A 204 -8.33 -10.78 -19.13
C ASP A 204 -8.19 -11.97 -20.08
N VAL A 205 -8.67 -11.81 -21.33
CA VAL A 205 -8.52 -12.82 -22.38
C VAL A 205 -7.04 -13.01 -22.75
N ALA A 206 -6.24 -11.94 -22.80
CA ALA A 206 -4.81 -12.05 -23.10
C ALA A 206 -4.03 -12.73 -21.95
N ARG A 207 -4.37 -12.42 -20.69
CA ARG A 207 -3.80 -13.07 -19.50
C ARG A 207 -4.07 -14.57 -19.53
N ALA A 208 -5.30 -14.98 -19.79
CA ALA A 208 -5.66 -16.39 -19.95
C ALA A 208 -4.90 -17.06 -21.11
N LEU A 209 -4.82 -16.40 -22.27
CA LEU A 209 -4.08 -16.90 -23.43
C LEU A 209 -2.60 -17.17 -23.10
N LEU A 210 -1.96 -16.25 -22.37
CA LEU A 210 -0.56 -16.37 -21.96
C LEU A 210 -0.35 -17.49 -20.94
N ALA A 211 -1.25 -17.62 -19.96
CA ALA A 211 -1.20 -18.68 -18.96
C ALA A 211 -1.31 -20.09 -19.58
N GLU A 212 -2.04 -20.24 -20.69
CA GLU A 212 -2.14 -21.50 -21.43
C GLU A 212 -0.90 -21.85 -22.27
N GLN A 213 0.03 -20.90 -22.52
CA GLN A 213 1.22 -21.15 -23.33
C GLN A 213 2.34 -21.86 -22.54
N GLN A 214 2.29 -23.18 -22.51
CA GLN A 214 3.33 -24.02 -21.86
C GLN A 214 4.71 -23.95 -22.54
N ASN A 215 4.77 -23.46 -23.78
CA ASN A 215 5.99 -23.32 -24.57
C ASN A 215 6.74 -21.99 -24.32
N LEU A 216 6.17 -21.07 -23.53
CA LEU A 216 6.83 -19.84 -23.14
C LEU A 216 7.58 -20.03 -21.82
N ALA A 217 8.77 -19.42 -21.72
CA ALA A 217 9.43 -19.25 -20.44
C ALA A 217 8.64 -18.27 -19.56
N ILE A 218 8.74 -18.39 -18.23
CA ILE A 218 8.08 -17.49 -17.27
C ILE A 218 8.47 -16.03 -17.55
N SER A 219 9.75 -15.77 -17.84
CA SER A 219 10.24 -14.43 -18.21
C SER A 219 9.59 -13.89 -19.49
N ASP A 220 9.26 -14.75 -20.45
CA ASP A 220 8.57 -14.35 -21.68
C ASP A 220 7.10 -14.05 -21.40
N GLN A 221 6.43 -14.82 -20.54
CA GLN A 221 5.06 -14.54 -20.12
C GLN A 221 4.97 -13.19 -19.39
N GLU A 222 5.85 -12.93 -18.42
CA GLU A 222 5.89 -11.66 -17.68
C GLU A 222 6.19 -10.47 -18.60
N ARG A 223 7.09 -10.64 -19.58
CA ARG A 223 7.37 -9.62 -20.60
C ARG A 223 6.14 -9.33 -21.46
N LEU A 224 5.43 -10.37 -21.89
CA LEU A 224 4.23 -10.17 -22.70
C LEU A 224 3.11 -9.51 -21.87
N LEU A 225 2.91 -9.90 -20.62
CA LEU A 225 1.97 -9.22 -19.72
C LEU A 225 2.28 -7.72 -19.60
N GLY A 226 3.55 -7.37 -19.36
CA GLY A 226 3.96 -5.98 -19.30
C GLY A 226 3.77 -5.24 -20.63
N PHE A 227 4.13 -5.89 -21.76
CA PHE A 227 3.96 -5.33 -23.10
C PHE A 227 2.47 -5.08 -23.44
N LEU A 228 1.58 -5.94 -22.94
CA LEU A 228 0.14 -5.78 -23.09
C LEU A 228 -0.36 -4.47 -22.50
N GLU A 229 0.09 -4.16 -21.29
CA GLU A 229 -0.32 -2.98 -20.53
C GLU A 229 0.36 -1.68 -21.01
N GLY A 230 1.15 -1.75 -22.09
CA GLY A 230 1.95 -0.62 -22.58
C GLY A 230 3.18 -0.34 -21.69
N GLY A 231 3.49 -1.24 -20.76
CA GLY A 231 4.55 -1.13 -19.76
C GLY A 231 5.76 -2.02 -20.01
N GLY A 232 6.68 -2.01 -19.05
CA GLY A 232 7.73 -3.02 -18.89
C GLY A 232 7.23 -4.21 -18.05
N ARG A 233 8.13 -5.11 -17.66
CA ARG A 233 7.88 -6.13 -16.64
C ARG A 233 7.30 -5.49 -15.37
N MET A 234 6.26 -6.09 -14.82
CA MET A 234 5.68 -5.68 -13.54
C MET A 234 6.62 -6.14 -12.41
N ILE A 235 7.36 -5.19 -11.80
CA ILE A 235 8.30 -5.46 -10.71
C ILE A 235 7.61 -5.24 -9.36
N LEU A 236 6.89 -4.13 -9.21
CA LEU A 236 6.12 -3.77 -8.03
C LEU A 236 4.63 -3.93 -8.32
N THR A 237 3.91 -4.61 -7.42
CA THR A 237 2.45 -4.78 -7.48
C THR A 237 1.75 -3.42 -7.34
N GLU A 238 0.65 -3.24 -8.06
CA GLU A 238 -0.22 -2.07 -7.95
C GLU A 238 -1.32 -2.32 -6.90
N PRO A 239 -1.25 -1.72 -5.69
CA PRO A 239 -2.21 -2.02 -4.63
C PRO A 239 -3.58 -1.36 -4.86
N GLU A 240 -4.63 -2.05 -4.45
CA GLU A 240 -6.00 -1.53 -4.39
C GLU A 240 -6.39 -1.13 -2.97
N ALA A 241 -7.18 -0.07 -2.85
CA ALA A 241 -7.75 0.33 -1.56
C ALA A 241 -8.93 -0.60 -1.21
N LEU A 242 -8.84 -1.29 -0.08
CA LEU A 242 -9.95 -2.05 0.48
C LEU A 242 -10.65 -1.18 1.52
N LEU A 243 -11.75 -0.53 1.10
CA LEU A 243 -12.50 0.37 1.98
C LEU A 243 -13.09 -0.39 3.16
N THR A 244 -12.70 0.02 4.36
CA THR A 244 -13.27 -0.51 5.60
C THR A 244 -14.60 0.18 5.88
N PRO A 245 -15.67 -0.56 6.27
CA PRO A 245 -16.94 0.04 6.64
C PRO A 245 -16.73 1.13 7.69
N ALA A 246 -17.23 2.34 7.41
CA ALA A 246 -17.05 3.50 8.28
C ALA A 246 -17.89 3.36 9.55
N ALA A 247 -17.42 2.59 10.52
CA ALA A 247 -17.99 2.57 11.86
C ALA A 247 -17.53 3.82 12.62
N LYS A 248 -18.25 4.94 12.46
CA LYS A 248 -18.05 6.13 13.31
C LYS A 248 -18.56 5.81 14.72
N MET A 249 -17.65 5.41 15.61
CA MET A 249 -17.97 5.21 17.02
C MET A 249 -18.20 6.58 17.69
N PRO A 250 -19.38 6.84 18.28
CA PRO A 250 -19.62 8.06 19.03
C PRO A 250 -18.78 8.08 20.31
N GLY A 251 -18.20 9.24 20.62
CA GLY A 251 -17.53 9.53 21.89
C GLY A 251 -18.53 9.87 23.00
N LEU A 252 -18.00 10.19 24.18
CA LEU A 252 -18.78 10.56 25.37
C LEU A 252 -19.66 11.81 25.16
N ASP A 253 -19.36 12.61 24.15
CA ASP A 253 -20.04 13.84 23.75
C ASP A 253 -20.96 13.66 22.52
N GLY A 254 -21.10 12.44 22.00
CA GLY A 254 -21.87 12.12 20.80
C GLY A 254 -21.18 12.46 19.47
N GLN A 255 -20.00 13.11 19.48
CA GLN A 255 -19.20 13.34 18.27
C GLN A 255 -18.37 12.09 17.92
N LYS A 256 -17.57 12.12 16.84
CA LYS A 256 -16.63 11.03 16.55
C LYS A 256 -15.66 10.87 17.73
N MET A 257 -15.49 9.65 18.23
CA MET A 257 -14.52 9.35 19.27
C MET A 257 -13.08 9.66 18.78
N SER A 258 -12.39 10.57 19.47
CA SER A 258 -11.03 11.02 19.17
C SER A 258 -10.32 11.50 20.42
N LYS A 259 -9.04 11.14 20.58
CA LYS A 259 -8.19 11.64 21.68
C LYS A 259 -8.11 13.16 21.70
N SER A 260 -8.12 13.81 20.53
CA SER A 260 -8.06 15.27 20.40
C SER A 260 -9.28 15.99 21.00
N TYR A 261 -10.42 15.30 21.11
CA TYR A 261 -11.65 15.84 21.69
C TYR A 261 -11.82 15.44 23.16
N ASN A 262 -10.89 14.68 23.72
CA ASN A 262 -10.96 14.14 25.08
C ASN A 262 -12.29 13.42 25.37
N ASN A 263 -12.84 12.72 24.37
CA ASN A 263 -14.16 12.08 24.42
C ASN A 263 -14.08 10.54 24.30
N THR A 264 -12.94 9.96 24.67
CA THR A 264 -12.62 8.55 24.41
C THR A 264 -12.87 7.63 25.59
N ILE A 265 -13.20 6.37 25.29
CA ILE A 265 -13.13 5.27 26.25
C ILE A 265 -11.97 4.36 25.82
N SER A 266 -10.94 4.27 26.65
CA SER A 266 -9.75 3.42 26.41
C SER A 266 -10.12 1.94 26.41
N LEU A 267 -9.35 1.11 25.70
CA LEU A 267 -9.55 -0.35 25.71
C LEU A 267 -9.11 -1.02 27.02
N ARG A 268 -8.17 -0.39 27.73
CA ARG A 268 -7.66 -0.82 29.03
C ARG A 268 -7.73 0.34 30.02
N GLU A 269 -7.90 -0.01 31.30
CA GLU A 269 -7.67 0.93 32.40
C GLU A 269 -6.16 1.21 32.49
N ALA A 270 -5.82 2.45 32.85
CA ALA A 270 -4.44 2.92 33.00
C ALA A 270 -3.82 2.45 34.32
#